data_AF-A0A1X9LNX6-F1
#
_entry.id   AF-A0A1X9LNX6-F1
#
_cell.length_a   1.000
_cell.length_b   1.000
_cell.length_c   1.000
_cell.angle_alpha   90.00
_cell.angle_beta   90.00
_cell.angle_gamma   90.00
#
_symmetry.space_group_name_H-M   'P 1'
#
loop_
_entity.id
_entity.type
_entity.pdbx_description
1 polymer ?
#
loop_
_entity_poly.entity_id
_entity_poly.type
_entity_poly.pdbx_seq_one_letter_code
_entity_poly.pdbx_strand_id
1 'polypeptide(L)'
;MVHTVIRALLGAALVVFLVLIGVRLAGQQQTVAAPTSSAKADSTATSTPTPSVTPTPTGTPTPTAPAGGTGGTGGTGGTGGTGGGTGGGGTAAPVITSFTGTNSVNCPTPAEAPVPGVGSAEPPTVSFAWTSTGAEEAWFGIGTRDAKAEPYTSVGVNDSISFSYQCSNPSELYTVTVEGPGGDASKTIEVTNVGYVG
;
A
#
# COMPACT_ATOMS: atom_id res chain seq x y z
N MET A 1 25.97 -21.51 45.64
CA MET A 1 25.40 -22.74 45.06
C MET A 1 24.42 -22.47 43.90
N VAL A 2 23.50 -21.49 44.00
CA VAL A 2 22.49 -21.21 42.95
C VAL A 2 23.07 -20.85 41.58
N HIS A 3 24.16 -20.06 41.52
CA HIS A 3 24.80 -19.67 40.26
C HIS A 3 25.47 -20.83 39.50
N THR A 4 25.88 -21.90 40.19
CA THR A 4 26.53 -23.05 39.56
C THR A 4 25.50 -23.97 38.89
N VAL A 5 24.28 -24.05 39.44
CA VAL A 5 23.18 -24.84 38.90
C VAL A 5 22.60 -24.22 37.62
N ILE A 6 22.49 -22.89 37.56
CA ILE A 6 21.97 -22.17 36.39
C ILE A 6 22.91 -22.31 35.18
N ARG A 7 24.23 -22.27 35.39
CA ARG A 7 25.22 -22.45 34.31
C ARG A 7 25.24 -23.87 33.75
N ALA A 8 24.97 -24.87 34.58
CA ALA A 8 24.85 -26.26 34.13
C ALA A 8 23.59 -26.51 33.28
N LEU A 9 22.47 -25.88 33.63
CA LEU A 9 21.20 -26.00 32.88
C LEU A 9 21.24 -25.32 31.50
N LEU A 10 21.87 -24.14 31.39
CA LEU A 10 22.04 -23.47 30.10
C LEU A 10 22.94 -24.25 29.13
N GLY A 11 24.00 -24.90 29.64
CA GLY A 11 24.87 -25.74 28.82
C GLY A 11 24.14 -26.96 28.24
N ALA A 12 23.33 -27.64 29.06
CA ALA A 12 22.57 -28.81 28.62
C ALA A 12 21.49 -28.47 27.58
N ALA A 13 20.77 -27.36 27.76
CA ALA A 13 19.74 -26.92 26.83
C ALA A 13 20.31 -26.55 25.44
N LEU A 14 21.48 -25.91 25.39
CA LEU A 14 22.14 -25.54 24.13
C LEU A 14 22.55 -26.77 23.32
N VAL A 15 23.09 -27.80 23.98
CA VAL A 15 23.51 -29.04 23.31
C VAL A 15 22.31 -29.79 22.73
N VAL A 16 21.20 -29.87 23.46
CA VAL A 16 19.95 -30.50 22.96
C VAL A 16 19.40 -29.74 21.75
N PHE A 17 19.42 -28.40 21.78
CA PHE A 17 18.95 -27.57 20.67
C PHE A 17 19.78 -27.75 19.40
N LEU A 18 21.12 -27.83 19.52
CA LEU A 18 22.01 -28.05 18.38
C LEU A 18 21.83 -29.45 17.75
N VAL A 19 21.60 -30.48 18.57
CA VAL A 19 21.30 -31.85 18.08
C VAL A 19 19.97 -31.88 17.32
N LEU A 20 18.94 -31.17 17.80
CA LEU A 20 17.65 -31.10 17.12
C LEU A 20 17.71 -30.39 15.76
N ILE A 21 18.53 -29.33 15.64
CA ILE A 21 18.77 -28.66 14.35
C ILE A 21 19.49 -29.59 13.37
N GLY A 22 20.52 -30.32 13.81
CA GLY A 22 21.25 -31.26 12.98
C GLY A 22 20.37 -32.38 12.41
N VAL A 23 19.48 -32.95 13.23
CA VAL A 23 18.54 -34.01 12.79
C VAL A 23 17.52 -33.48 11.78
N ARG A 24 17.06 -32.22 11.92
CA ARG A 24 16.12 -31.61 10.96
C ARG A 24 16.76 -31.29 9.62
N LEU A 25 18.03 -30.88 9.58
CA LEU A 25 18.73 -30.63 8.31
C LEU A 25 19.09 -31.93 7.56
N ALA A 26 19.42 -33.01 8.26
CA ALA A 26 19.74 -34.29 7.62
C ALA A 26 18.52 -34.96 6.94
N GLY A 27 17.29 -34.59 7.31
CA GLY A 27 16.05 -35.14 6.77
C GLY A 27 15.56 -34.51 5.45
N GLN A 28 16.21 -33.46 4.94
CA GLN A 28 15.84 -32.82 3.67
C GLN A 28 16.75 -33.20 2.50
N GLN A 29 17.18 -34.47 2.43
CA GLN A 29 17.74 -35.01 1.20
C GLN A 29 16.62 -35.08 0.14
N GLN A 30 16.53 -33.99 -0.61
CA GLN A 30 15.71 -33.84 -1.79
C GLN A 30 16.11 -34.92 -2.79
N THR A 31 15.24 -35.91 -2.98
CA THR A 31 15.37 -36.92 -4.03
C THR A 31 15.28 -36.21 -5.38
N VAL A 32 16.44 -35.93 -5.98
CA VAL A 32 16.53 -35.47 -7.36
C VAL A 32 16.12 -36.63 -8.25
N ALA A 33 14.90 -36.57 -8.80
CA ALA A 33 14.43 -37.53 -9.78
C ALA A 33 15.31 -37.45 -11.04
N ALA A 34 15.74 -38.61 -11.52
CA ALA A 34 16.53 -38.76 -12.74
C ALA A 34 15.74 -38.30 -13.98
N PRO A 35 16.40 -37.77 -15.03
CA PRO A 35 15.73 -37.39 -16.28
C PRO A 35 15.39 -38.65 -17.09
N THR A 36 14.11 -39.03 -17.09
CA THR A 36 13.59 -40.06 -18.01
C THR A 36 13.33 -39.40 -19.37
N SER A 37 14.11 -39.80 -20.38
CA SER A 37 13.84 -39.50 -21.78
C SER A 37 12.62 -40.29 -22.31
N SER A 38 11.96 -39.71 -23.30
CA SER A 38 10.90 -40.27 -24.16
C SER A 38 9.48 -40.32 -23.59
N ALA A 39 8.70 -39.27 -23.93
CA ALA A 39 7.32 -39.45 -24.36
C ALA A 39 7.03 -38.56 -25.57
N LYS A 40 6.66 -39.25 -26.65
CA LYS A 40 6.03 -38.84 -27.90
C LYS A 40 5.12 -37.61 -27.73
N ALA A 41 5.29 -36.63 -28.61
CA ALA A 41 4.42 -35.47 -28.74
C ALA A 41 2.97 -35.91 -28.95
N ASP A 42 2.11 -35.56 -27.99
CA ASP A 42 0.67 -35.48 -28.18
C ASP A 42 0.30 -34.01 -28.04
N SER A 43 -0.13 -33.42 -29.14
CA SER A 43 -0.46 -32.00 -29.26
C SER A 43 -1.83 -31.76 -28.63
N THR A 44 -1.86 -31.63 -27.31
CA THR A 44 -3.04 -31.11 -26.61
C THR A 44 -3.09 -29.61 -26.86
N ALA A 45 -4.02 -29.18 -27.72
CA ALA A 45 -4.30 -27.77 -27.96
C ALA A 45 -4.57 -27.07 -26.62
N THR A 46 -3.63 -26.22 -26.20
CA THR A 46 -3.81 -25.34 -25.06
C THR A 46 -4.89 -24.34 -25.43
N SER A 47 -6.03 -24.41 -24.76
CA SER A 47 -7.09 -23.42 -24.87
C SER A 47 -6.50 -22.06 -24.53
N THR A 48 -6.49 -21.16 -25.52
CA THR A 48 -6.15 -19.76 -25.34
C THR A 48 -6.99 -19.21 -24.17
N PRO A 49 -6.37 -18.68 -23.11
CA PRO A 49 -7.13 -18.12 -22.01
C PRO A 49 -7.99 -16.98 -22.57
N THR A 50 -9.30 -17.06 -22.32
CA THR A 50 -10.23 -15.97 -22.63
C THR A 50 -9.70 -14.71 -21.93
N PRO A 51 -9.54 -13.58 -22.65
CA PRO A 51 -9.09 -12.35 -22.03
C PRO A 51 -10.02 -11.99 -20.87
N SER A 52 -9.43 -11.82 -19.69
CA SER A 52 -10.14 -11.31 -18.53
C SER A 52 -10.69 -9.94 -18.89
N VAL A 53 -12.01 -9.79 -18.84
CA VAL A 53 -12.66 -8.50 -19.08
C VAL A 53 -12.13 -7.50 -18.06
N THR A 54 -11.40 -6.49 -18.55
CA THR A 54 -11.01 -5.33 -17.75
C THR A 54 -12.29 -4.76 -17.12
N PRO A 55 -12.39 -4.68 -15.78
CA PRO A 55 -13.56 -4.10 -15.14
C PRO A 55 -13.75 -2.69 -15.69
N THR A 56 -14.93 -2.44 -16.24
CA THR A 56 -15.29 -1.09 -16.68
C THR A 56 -15.21 -0.19 -15.45
N PRO A 57 -14.45 0.92 -15.49
CA PRO A 57 -14.35 1.81 -14.35
C PRO A 57 -15.76 2.28 -13.97
N THR A 58 -16.20 1.91 -12.76
CA THR A 58 -17.41 2.45 -12.16
C THR A 58 -17.26 3.96 -12.14
N GLY A 59 -18.16 4.66 -12.83
CA GLY A 59 -18.11 6.11 -12.96
C GLY A 59 -17.96 6.76 -11.59
N THR A 60 -16.96 7.63 -11.47
CA THR A 60 -16.76 8.47 -10.28
C THR A 60 -18.09 9.18 -9.99
N PRO A 61 -18.67 9.08 -8.78
CA PRO A 61 -19.88 9.81 -8.46
C PRO A 61 -19.60 11.29 -8.70
N THR A 62 -20.48 11.94 -9.48
CA THR A 62 -20.41 13.38 -9.68
C THR A 62 -20.58 14.04 -8.32
N PRO A 63 -19.66 14.92 -7.87
CA PRO A 63 -19.82 15.60 -6.60
C PRO A 63 -21.12 16.40 -6.64
N THR A 64 -22.05 16.02 -5.77
CA THR A 64 -23.26 16.81 -5.51
C THR A 64 -22.80 18.15 -4.97
N ALA A 65 -22.97 19.21 -5.76
CA ALA A 65 -22.72 20.56 -5.31
C ALA A 65 -23.52 20.83 -4.02
N PRO A 66 -22.90 21.41 -2.98
CA PRO A 66 -23.64 21.79 -1.78
C PRO A 66 -24.77 22.74 -2.19
N ALA A 67 -26.00 22.36 -1.81
CA ALA A 67 -27.18 23.17 -2.04
C ALA A 67 -26.92 24.57 -1.48
N GLY A 68 -26.83 25.56 -2.37
CA GLY A 68 -26.61 26.95 -2.03
C GLY A 68 -27.66 27.41 -1.04
N GLY A 69 -27.22 27.77 0.16
CA GLY A 69 -28.02 28.49 1.13
C GLY A 69 -28.49 29.79 0.49
N THR A 70 -29.79 29.87 0.25
CA THR A 70 -30.43 31.12 -0.17
C THR A 70 -30.65 31.94 1.10
N GLY A 71 -29.89 33.02 1.24
CA GLY A 71 -30.14 34.03 2.27
C GLY A 71 -31.53 34.63 2.11
N GLY A 72 -32.25 34.72 3.22
CA GLY A 72 -33.52 35.40 3.37
C GLY A 72 -33.47 36.30 4.60
N THR A 73 -33.41 37.59 4.32
CA THR A 73 -33.33 38.77 5.20
C THR A 73 -34.56 39.00 6.07
N GLY A 74 -34.35 39.58 7.26
CA GLY A 74 -35.25 40.59 7.83
C GLY A 74 -36.15 40.14 8.99
N GLY A 75 -35.70 40.43 10.22
CA GLY A 75 -36.51 40.35 11.43
C GLY A 75 -36.01 41.32 12.49
N THR A 76 -36.35 42.61 12.33
CA THR A 76 -36.20 43.64 13.36
C THR A 76 -37.20 43.40 14.49
N GLY A 77 -36.71 43.32 15.73
CA GLY A 77 -37.52 43.49 16.93
C GLY A 77 -37.44 42.32 17.92
N GLY A 78 -36.58 42.45 18.92
CA GLY A 78 -36.46 41.50 20.02
C GLY A 78 -35.43 41.94 21.04
N THR A 79 -35.80 42.92 21.87
CA THR A 79 -35.07 43.25 23.10
C THR A 79 -35.19 42.10 24.10
N GLY A 80 -34.07 41.58 24.59
CA GLY A 80 -33.99 40.81 25.84
C GLY A 80 -33.85 39.31 25.66
N GLY A 81 -32.60 38.85 25.57
CA GLY A 81 -32.27 37.43 25.65
C GLY A 81 -30.77 37.21 25.67
N THR A 82 -30.17 37.18 26.85
CA THR A 82 -28.81 36.69 27.11
C THR A 82 -28.78 35.17 26.94
N GLY A 83 -29.04 34.70 25.72
CA GLY A 83 -28.86 33.31 25.32
C GLY A 83 -27.48 33.16 24.72
N GLY A 84 -26.52 32.66 25.48
CA GLY A 84 -25.22 32.21 24.97
C GLY A 84 -25.43 30.99 24.07
N GLY A 85 -25.86 31.23 22.83
CA GLY A 85 -25.87 30.22 21.79
C GLY A 85 -24.44 29.96 21.38
N THR A 86 -23.86 28.88 21.91
CA THR A 86 -22.69 28.20 21.35
C THR A 86 -23.02 27.87 19.91
N GLY A 87 -22.64 28.75 18.99
CA GLY A 87 -22.70 28.49 17.56
C GLY A 87 -22.00 27.16 17.31
N GLY A 88 -22.77 26.17 16.86
CA GLY A 88 -22.23 24.89 16.43
C GLY A 88 -21.28 25.15 15.28
N GLY A 89 -20.01 25.34 15.61
CA GLY A 89 -18.93 25.34 14.63
C GLY A 89 -18.95 23.96 14.01
N GLY A 90 -19.57 23.84 12.84
CA GLY A 90 -19.45 22.63 12.04
C GLY A 90 -17.97 22.35 11.90
N THR A 91 -17.55 21.16 12.32
CA THR A 91 -16.13 20.86 12.34
C THR A 91 -15.62 20.90 10.90
N ALA A 92 -14.57 21.69 10.66
CA ALA A 92 -13.99 21.80 9.33
C ALA A 92 -13.50 20.42 8.86
N ALA A 93 -13.84 20.06 7.62
CA ALA A 93 -13.34 18.85 7.00
C ALA A 93 -11.82 18.93 6.82
N PRO A 94 -11.09 17.80 6.91
CA PRO A 94 -9.66 17.81 6.66
C PRO A 94 -9.37 18.18 5.20
N VAL A 95 -8.22 18.81 4.97
CA VAL A 95 -7.77 19.20 3.63
C VAL A 95 -6.34 18.74 3.45
N ILE A 96 -6.07 18.02 2.36
CA ILE A 96 -4.71 17.71 1.90
C ILE A 96 -4.20 18.92 1.12
N THR A 97 -3.28 19.67 1.74
CA THR A 97 -2.72 20.91 1.20
C THR A 97 -1.63 20.67 0.17
N SER A 98 -0.90 19.56 0.28
CA SER A 98 0.03 19.09 -0.75
C SER A 98 0.04 17.57 -0.82
N PHE A 99 0.17 17.03 -2.03
CA PHE A 99 0.51 15.63 -2.26
C PHE A 99 1.41 15.56 -3.49
N THR A 100 2.65 15.16 -3.28
CA THR A 100 3.68 15.11 -4.31
C THR A 100 4.43 13.79 -4.23
N GLY A 101 4.89 13.28 -5.35
CA GLY A 101 5.68 12.07 -5.38
C GLY A 101 6.12 11.72 -6.79
N THR A 102 6.76 10.57 -6.92
CA THR A 102 7.07 9.98 -8.22
C THR A 102 5.78 9.73 -9.00
N ASN A 103 5.75 10.06 -10.28
CA ASN A 103 4.63 9.80 -11.20
C ASN A 103 5.02 8.89 -12.38
N SER A 104 6.31 8.59 -12.51
CA SER A 104 6.82 7.71 -13.55
C SER A 104 8.09 7.01 -13.09
N VAL A 105 8.23 5.75 -13.46
CA VAL A 105 9.44 4.95 -13.25
C VAL A 105 9.86 4.29 -14.55
N ASN A 106 11.15 4.04 -14.69
CA ASN A 106 11.67 3.22 -15.77
C ASN A 106 12.17 1.90 -15.17
N CYS A 107 11.41 0.82 -15.40
CA CYS A 107 11.84 -0.51 -15.00
C CYS A 107 12.82 -1.08 -16.03
N PRO A 108 14.01 -1.52 -15.60
CA PRO A 108 15.04 -2.07 -16.49
C PRO A 108 14.57 -3.38 -17.16
N THR A 109 14.94 -3.57 -18.42
CA THR A 109 14.64 -4.82 -19.15
C THR A 109 15.59 -5.96 -18.75
N PRO A 110 15.17 -7.23 -18.89
CA PRO A 110 16.09 -8.36 -18.84
C PRO A 110 17.22 -8.32 -19.89
N ALA A 111 17.06 -7.57 -20.99
CA ALA A 111 18.09 -7.39 -22.01
C ALA A 111 19.15 -6.34 -21.63
N GLU A 112 18.81 -5.42 -20.72
CA GLU A 112 19.74 -4.49 -20.06
C GLU A 112 20.25 -5.02 -18.72
N ALA A 113 19.71 -6.16 -18.25
CA ALA A 113 20.30 -6.89 -17.15
C ALA A 113 21.76 -7.16 -17.54
N PRO A 114 22.74 -6.83 -16.69
CA PRO A 114 24.11 -7.03 -17.06
C PRO A 114 24.32 -8.54 -17.33
N VAL A 115 25.39 -8.88 -18.06
CA VAL A 115 25.86 -10.23 -18.44
C VAL A 115 25.29 -11.39 -17.58
N PRO A 116 24.82 -12.50 -18.17
CA PRO A 116 24.33 -13.66 -17.43
C PRO A 116 25.21 -14.00 -16.21
N GLY A 117 24.67 -13.84 -14.99
CA GLY A 117 25.41 -14.02 -13.73
C GLY A 117 25.38 -12.83 -12.76
N VAL A 118 24.77 -11.71 -13.11
CA VAL A 118 24.75 -10.46 -12.31
C VAL A 118 23.34 -10.04 -11.87
N GLY A 119 22.60 -10.96 -11.26
CA GLY A 119 21.40 -10.63 -10.47
C GLY A 119 20.19 -10.09 -11.25
N SER A 120 19.02 -10.11 -10.58
CA SER A 120 17.83 -9.41 -11.05
C SER A 120 18.05 -7.92 -10.88
N ALA A 121 17.67 -7.13 -11.89
CA ALA A 121 17.73 -5.68 -11.78
C ALA A 121 16.85 -5.19 -10.62
N GLU A 122 17.39 -4.27 -9.81
CA GLU A 122 16.72 -3.80 -8.60
C GLU A 122 15.53 -2.90 -8.98
N PRO A 123 14.33 -3.13 -8.41
CA PRO A 123 13.17 -2.30 -8.70
C PRO A 123 13.41 -0.84 -8.29
N PRO A 124 12.97 0.15 -9.09
CA PRO A 124 13.16 1.55 -8.76
C PRO A 124 12.36 1.93 -7.50
N THR A 125 12.94 2.79 -6.67
CA THR A 125 12.24 3.34 -5.50
C THR A 125 11.35 4.51 -5.92
N VAL A 126 10.11 4.51 -5.44
CA VAL A 126 9.18 5.63 -5.55
C VAL A 126 8.98 6.26 -4.18
N SER A 127 8.78 7.57 -4.16
CA SER A 127 8.63 8.35 -2.92
C SER A 127 7.44 9.29 -3.01
N PHE A 128 6.78 9.48 -1.87
CA PHE A 128 5.59 10.31 -1.73
C PHE A 128 5.69 11.13 -0.45
N ALA A 129 5.19 12.36 -0.51
CA ALA A 129 5.10 13.25 0.64
C ALA A 129 3.79 14.03 0.58
N TRP A 130 3.20 14.30 1.74
CA TRP A 130 1.97 15.07 1.85
C TRP A 130 1.98 15.98 3.06
N THR A 131 1.11 16.98 2.98
CA THR A 131 0.73 17.81 4.11
C THR A 131 -0.78 17.94 4.17
N SER A 132 -1.33 18.03 5.37
CA SER A 132 -2.75 18.22 5.60
C SER A 132 -3.05 19.13 6.79
N THR A 133 -4.25 19.69 6.79
CA THR A 133 -4.79 20.53 7.86
C THR A 133 -6.15 20.01 8.28
N GLY A 134 -6.45 20.02 9.59
CA GLY A 134 -7.74 19.56 10.12
C GLY A 134 -7.91 18.03 10.13
N ALA A 135 -6.85 17.28 9.80
CA ALA A 135 -6.81 15.82 9.91
C ALA A 135 -6.25 15.40 11.27
N GLU A 136 -6.76 14.29 11.79
CA GLU A 136 -6.32 13.63 13.02
C GLU A 136 -5.63 12.29 12.72
N GLU A 137 -6.06 11.61 11.65
CA GLU A 137 -5.51 10.32 11.22
C GLU A 137 -5.21 10.31 9.72
N ALA A 138 -4.28 9.45 9.30
CA ALA A 138 -3.93 9.26 7.90
C ALA A 138 -3.55 7.82 7.57
N TRP A 139 -3.86 7.42 6.34
CA TRP A 139 -3.54 6.12 5.76
C TRP A 139 -2.93 6.29 4.39
N PHE A 140 -2.01 5.40 4.07
CA PHE A 140 -1.45 5.25 2.74
C PHE A 140 -1.91 3.92 2.14
N GLY A 141 -2.34 3.95 0.88
CA GLY A 141 -2.90 2.82 0.15
C GLY A 141 -2.19 2.62 -1.19
N ILE A 142 -2.06 1.35 -1.60
CA ILE A 142 -1.50 0.93 -2.88
C ILE A 142 -2.60 0.19 -3.64
N GLY A 143 -2.82 0.55 -4.91
CA GLY A 143 -3.84 -0.05 -5.77
C GLY A 143 -5.27 0.41 -5.48
N THR A 144 -5.45 1.40 -4.60
CA THR A 144 -6.76 1.87 -4.15
C THR A 144 -6.92 3.38 -4.29
N ARG A 145 -8.16 3.88 -4.31
CA ARG A 145 -8.50 5.32 -4.26
C ARG A 145 -8.99 5.77 -2.88
N ASP A 146 -9.12 4.82 -1.96
CA ASP A 146 -9.51 5.07 -0.58
C ASP A 146 -8.61 4.26 0.35
N ALA A 147 -7.53 4.90 0.79
CA ALA A 147 -6.55 4.26 1.67
C ALA A 147 -7.11 3.98 3.07
N LYS A 148 -8.21 4.62 3.47
CA LYS A 148 -8.86 4.32 4.75
C LYS A 148 -9.67 3.03 4.67
N ALA A 149 -10.35 2.80 3.54
CA ALA A 149 -11.09 1.56 3.29
C ALA A 149 -10.15 0.36 3.05
N GLU A 150 -9.04 0.57 2.34
CA GLU A 150 -8.06 -0.47 1.97
C GLU A 150 -6.63 -0.04 2.34
N PRO A 151 -6.30 0.07 3.64
CA PRO A 151 -5.01 0.59 4.08
C PRO A 151 -3.89 -0.39 3.77
N TYR A 152 -2.82 0.11 3.16
CA TYR A 152 -1.53 -0.57 3.16
C TYR A 152 -0.82 -0.34 4.51
N THR A 153 -0.78 0.91 4.98
CA THR A 153 -0.25 1.27 6.30
C THR A 153 -0.88 2.57 6.83
N SER A 154 -0.91 2.72 8.16
CA SER A 154 -1.18 4.02 8.80
C SER A 154 0.11 4.86 8.82
N VAL A 155 -0.04 6.17 8.71
CA VAL A 155 1.05 7.15 8.53
C VAL A 155 0.73 8.46 9.26
N GLY A 156 1.70 9.38 9.36
CA GLY A 156 1.43 10.71 9.93
C GLY A 156 0.57 11.58 9.00
N VAL A 157 -0.20 12.51 9.58
CA VAL A 157 -1.02 13.49 8.82
C VAL A 157 -0.18 14.49 8.00
N ASN A 158 1.10 14.63 8.32
CA ASN A 158 2.13 15.35 7.57
C ASN A 158 3.39 14.50 7.57
N ASP A 159 3.61 13.74 6.49
CA ASP A 159 4.64 12.70 6.48
C ASP A 159 5.11 12.39 5.04
N SER A 160 6.06 11.47 4.94
CA SER A 160 6.59 10.96 3.68
C SER A 160 6.86 9.47 3.76
N ILE A 161 6.72 8.76 2.64
CA ILE A 161 6.95 7.32 2.55
C ILE A 161 7.68 6.98 1.25
N SER A 162 8.42 5.88 1.25
CA SER A 162 9.10 5.36 0.06
C SER A 162 9.07 3.84 0.03
N PHE A 163 9.03 3.26 -1.17
CA PHE A 163 8.99 1.81 -1.38
C PHE A 163 9.49 1.46 -2.78
N SER A 164 9.81 0.19 -2.98
CA SER A 164 10.19 -0.34 -4.29
C SER A 164 8.95 -0.56 -5.17
N TYR A 165 8.98 -0.03 -6.39
CA TYR A 165 7.92 -0.20 -7.37
C TYR A 165 7.88 -1.64 -7.91
N GLN A 166 6.69 -2.20 -8.08
CA GLN A 166 6.52 -3.54 -8.64
C GLN A 166 6.56 -3.46 -10.17
N CYS A 167 7.74 -3.70 -10.76
CA CYS A 167 7.94 -3.61 -12.20
C CYS A 167 7.08 -4.54 -13.06
N SER A 168 6.42 -5.53 -12.46
CA SER A 168 5.38 -6.33 -13.13
C SER A 168 4.14 -5.53 -13.50
N ASN A 169 3.93 -4.36 -12.89
CA ASN A 169 2.74 -3.55 -13.09
C ASN A 169 3.04 -2.44 -14.11
N PRO A 170 2.19 -2.24 -15.13
CA PRO A 170 2.35 -1.15 -16.09
C PRO A 170 2.04 0.21 -15.47
N SER A 171 1.12 0.24 -14.52
CA SER A 171 0.84 1.38 -13.66
C SER A 171 0.31 0.92 -12.30
N GLU A 172 0.45 1.76 -11.29
CA GLU A 172 -0.04 1.50 -9.92
C GLU A 172 -0.58 2.80 -9.31
N LEU A 173 -1.68 2.70 -8.55
CA LEU A 173 -2.26 3.84 -7.84
C LEU A 173 -1.68 3.94 -6.43
N TYR A 174 -1.32 5.16 -6.03
CA TYR A 174 -0.86 5.47 -4.68
C TYR A 174 -1.72 6.57 -4.09
N THR A 175 -2.37 6.26 -2.99
CA THR A 175 -3.36 7.15 -2.38
C THR A 175 -3.00 7.45 -0.94
N VAL A 176 -3.10 8.73 -0.57
CA VAL A 176 -3.21 9.14 0.83
C VAL A 176 -4.65 9.51 1.13
N THR A 177 -5.19 8.98 2.23
CA THR A 177 -6.49 9.37 2.79
C THR A 177 -6.26 9.90 4.19
N VAL A 178 -6.85 11.05 4.49
CA VAL A 178 -6.80 11.68 5.81
C VAL A 178 -8.21 11.78 6.38
N GLU A 179 -8.37 11.50 7.66
CA GLU A 179 -9.63 11.65 8.40
C GLU A 179 -9.50 12.79 9.40
N GLY A 180 -10.58 13.54 9.55
CA GLY A 180 -10.74 14.52 10.61
C GLY A 180 -12.21 14.68 11.00
N PRO A 181 -12.52 15.50 11.99
CA PRO A 181 -13.88 15.55 12.54
C PRO A 181 -14.95 16.13 11.61
N GLY A 182 -14.56 16.66 10.43
CA GLY A 182 -15.48 17.04 9.35
C GLY A 182 -15.58 16.01 8.20
N GLY A 183 -14.97 14.83 8.31
CA GLY A 183 -15.01 13.75 7.32
C GLY A 183 -13.62 13.34 6.82
N ASP A 184 -13.57 12.78 5.61
CA ASP A 184 -12.34 12.26 5.00
C ASP A 184 -11.96 13.04 3.72
N ALA A 185 -10.67 13.08 3.42
CA ALA A 185 -10.15 13.61 2.16
C ALA A 185 -9.08 12.67 1.58
N SER A 186 -9.12 12.44 0.26
CA SER A 186 -8.18 11.55 -0.44
C SER A 186 -7.47 12.26 -1.60
N LYS A 187 -6.21 11.90 -1.84
CA LYS A 187 -5.45 12.28 -3.04
C LYS A 187 -4.70 11.06 -3.57
N THR A 188 -4.70 10.93 -4.90
CA THR A 188 -4.11 9.79 -5.60
C THR A 188 -3.10 10.27 -6.64
N ILE A 189 -1.97 9.58 -6.75
CA ILE A 189 -1.00 9.68 -7.83
C ILE A 189 -0.93 8.31 -8.50
N GLU A 190 -1.07 8.28 -9.82
CA GLU A 190 -0.75 7.09 -10.60
C GLU A 190 0.73 7.14 -11.00
N VAL A 191 1.47 6.08 -10.69
CA VAL A 191 2.83 5.90 -11.20
C VAL A 191 2.77 5.00 -12.42
N THR A 192 3.22 5.52 -13.55
CA THR A 192 3.32 4.75 -14.79
C THR A 192 4.74 4.22 -14.98
N ASN A 193 4.86 2.92 -15.23
CA ASN A 193 6.09 2.34 -15.74
C ASN A 193 6.23 2.71 -17.22
N VAL A 194 7.14 3.64 -17.51
CA VAL A 194 7.49 4.05 -18.88
C VAL A 194 8.66 3.25 -19.46
N GLY A 195 9.18 2.30 -18.68
CA GLY A 195 10.10 1.28 -19.15
C GLY A 195 9.40 0.20 -19.96
N TYR A 196 10.13 -0.85 -20.32
CA TYR A 196 9.57 -1.95 -21.08
C TYR A 196 8.59 -2.76 -20.21
N VAL A 197 7.32 -2.76 -20.61
CA VAL A 197 6.30 -3.67 -20.09
C VAL A 197 6.35 -4.92 -20.97
N GLY A 198 7.01 -5.98 -20.47
CA GLY A 198 7.17 -7.24 -21.21
C GLY A 198 5.89 -8.05 -21.30
#